data_AF-A0A453QKN0-F1
#
_entry.id   AF-A0A453QKN0-F1
#
_cell.length_a   1.000
_cell.length_b   1.000
_cell.length_c   1.000
_cell.angle_alpha   90.00
_cell.angle_beta   90.00
_cell.angle_gamma   90.00
#
_symmetry.space_group_name_H-M   'P 1'
#
loop_
_entity.id
_entity.type
_entity.pdbx_description
1 polymer ?
#
loop_
_entity_poly.entity_id
_entity_poly.type
_entity_poly.pdbx_seq_one_letter_code
_entity_poly.pdbx_strand_id
1 'polypeptide(L)'
;MIFRCLTVRRKILSEDHFEVAGILVHLARLTLLKITSDIKVNNDLSTPHLVKAKQLVNDSIRITEGILNPSRENRKKLNSTFAMEREKIGAIVVLLQALEVVGLLEAARKRIQAPAFDYQHVEQALRRCISLYNEPHTRNVVSKALRQHYLKCLHSLTLIVQHDPDISDAPQMQGLLGESQRIVKLLGEENNTK
;
A
#
# COMPACT_ATOMS: atom_id res chain seq x y z
N MET A 1 8.86 21.04 -6.12
CA MET A 1 7.85 21.76 -5.30
C MET A 1 7.32 20.93 -4.12
N ILE A 2 7.06 19.63 -4.28
CA ILE A 2 6.48 18.75 -3.24
C ILE A 2 7.35 18.59 -1.98
N PHE A 3 8.68 18.46 -2.10
CA PHE A 3 9.58 18.35 -0.94
C PHE A 3 9.53 19.57 0.00
N ARG A 4 9.42 20.80 -0.55
CA ARG A 4 9.25 22.02 0.25
C ARG A 4 7.87 22.07 0.93
N CYS A 5 6.84 21.58 0.24
CA CYS A 5 5.50 21.45 0.82
C CYS A 5 5.47 20.41 1.96
N LEU A 6 6.30 19.37 1.87
CA LEU A 6 6.44 18.32 2.91
C LEU A 6 7.08 18.87 4.19
N THR A 7 8.14 19.67 4.09
CA THR A 7 8.76 20.32 5.27
C THR A 7 7.79 21.28 5.96
N VAL A 8 6.96 21.99 5.20
CA VAL A 8 5.94 22.89 5.75
C VAL A 8 4.77 22.11 6.35
N ARG A 9 4.26 21.06 5.68
CA ARG A 9 3.17 20.23 6.21
C ARG A 9 3.57 19.42 7.44
N ARG A 10 4.81 18.92 7.54
CA ARG A 10 5.36 18.30 8.77
C ARG A 10 5.43 19.26 9.95
N LYS A 11 5.51 20.57 9.72
CA LYS A 11 5.46 21.59 10.79
C LYS A 11 4.04 21.89 11.28
N ILE A 12 3.02 21.52 10.51
CA ILE A 12 1.60 21.86 10.77
C ILE A 12 0.79 20.63 11.19
N LEU A 13 1.14 19.45 10.68
CA LEU A 13 0.52 18.16 10.98
C LEU A 13 1.49 17.31 11.81
N SER A 14 0.97 16.50 12.74
CA SER A 14 1.80 15.52 13.43
C SER A 14 2.41 14.54 12.41
N GLU A 15 3.61 14.03 12.71
CA GLU A 15 4.28 13.08 11.80
C GLU A 15 3.47 11.81 11.54
N ASP A 16 2.56 11.47 12.46
CA ASP A 16 1.68 10.29 12.40
C ASP A 16 0.33 10.55 11.71
N HIS A 17 0.11 11.73 11.11
CA HIS A 17 -1.14 12.01 10.41
C HIS A 17 -1.21 11.27 9.06
N PHE A 18 -2.38 10.72 8.69
CA PHE A 18 -2.53 9.94 7.45
C PHE A 18 -2.18 10.74 6.19
N GLU A 19 -2.33 12.07 6.21
CA GLU A 19 -1.93 12.95 5.11
C GLU A 19 -0.41 12.96 4.89
N VAL A 20 0.39 12.83 5.96
CA VAL A 20 1.85 12.68 5.85
C VAL A 20 2.17 11.37 5.14
N ALA A 21 1.51 10.27 5.55
CA ALA A 21 1.64 8.99 4.88
C ALA A 21 1.25 9.07 3.38
N GLY A 22 0.14 9.74 3.05
CA GLY A 22 -0.28 9.95 1.66
C GLY A 22 0.77 10.69 0.81
N ILE A 23 1.43 11.70 1.40
CA ILE A 23 2.54 12.39 0.73
C ILE A 23 3.73 11.45 0.48
N LEU A 24 4.07 10.59 1.45
CA LEU A 24 5.14 9.60 1.27
C LEU A 24 4.83 8.63 0.12
N VAL A 25 3.59 8.17 -0.02
CA VAL A 25 3.15 7.35 -1.17
C VAL A 25 3.35 8.11 -2.49
N HIS A 26 2.95 9.38 -2.55
CA HIS A 26 3.14 10.18 -3.76
C HIS A 26 4.62 10.38 -4.10
N LEU A 27 5.48 10.62 -3.10
CA LEU A 27 6.92 10.71 -3.32
C LEU A 27 7.51 9.37 -3.80
N ALA A 28 7.04 8.24 -3.28
CA ALA A 28 7.48 6.93 -3.75
C ALA A 28 7.13 6.72 -5.22
N ARG A 29 5.89 7.04 -5.63
CA ARG A 29 5.45 6.97 -7.04
C ARG A 29 6.28 7.86 -7.95
N LEU A 30 6.55 9.10 -7.55
CA LEU A 30 7.41 10.00 -8.32
C LEU A 30 8.84 9.48 -8.44
N THR A 31 9.37 8.87 -7.38
CA THR A 31 10.70 8.26 -7.39
C THR A 31 10.77 7.05 -8.33
N LEU A 32 9.72 6.22 -8.37
CA LEU A 32 9.60 5.11 -9.32
C LEU A 32 9.46 5.57 -10.78
N LEU A 33 8.73 6.67 -11.03
CA LEU A 33 8.65 7.25 -12.37
C LEU A 33 10.03 7.72 -12.86
N LYS A 34 10.85 8.24 -11.95
CA LYS A 34 12.23 8.63 -12.25
C LYS A 34 13.12 7.44 -12.64
N ILE A 35 12.94 6.28 -12.01
CA ILE A 35 13.60 5.05 -12.45
C ILE A 35 13.23 4.74 -13.90
N THR A 36 11.96 4.90 -14.27
CA THR A 36 11.51 4.62 -15.65
C THR A 36 12.13 5.56 -16.69
N SER A 37 12.42 6.83 -16.32
CA SER A 37 13.18 7.74 -17.18
C SER A 37 14.66 7.42 -17.23
N ASP A 38 15.26 7.03 -16.10
CA ASP A 38 16.70 6.85 -15.94
C ASP A 38 17.18 5.50 -16.52
N ILE A 39 16.33 4.46 -16.57
CA ILE A 39 16.57 3.18 -17.27
C ILE A 39 16.97 3.40 -18.74
N LYS A 40 16.46 4.46 -19.38
CA LYS A 40 16.80 4.78 -20.77
C LYS A 40 18.23 5.32 -20.94
N VAL A 41 18.92 5.66 -19.85
CA VAL A 41 20.19 6.40 -19.86
C VAL A 41 21.30 5.63 -19.14
N ASN A 42 21.07 5.09 -17.94
CA ASN A 42 22.04 4.24 -17.21
C ASN A 42 21.35 3.46 -16.06
N ASN A 43 21.59 2.15 -15.98
CA ASN A 43 20.97 1.28 -14.96
C ASN A 43 21.50 1.55 -13.54
N ASP A 44 22.77 1.96 -13.39
CA ASP A 44 23.42 2.16 -12.08
C ASP A 44 22.83 3.31 -11.24
N LEU A 45 22.19 4.29 -11.90
CA LEU A 45 21.53 5.42 -11.24
C LEU A 45 20.15 5.05 -10.66
N SER A 46 19.60 3.90 -11.02
CA SER A 46 18.22 3.50 -10.67
C SER A 46 18.11 2.82 -9.30
N THR A 47 19.16 2.14 -8.84
CA THR A 47 19.16 1.42 -7.54
C THR A 47 18.94 2.34 -6.33
N PRO A 48 19.61 3.50 -6.20
CA PRO A 48 19.36 4.43 -5.09
C PRO A 48 17.91 4.96 -5.07
N HIS A 49 17.31 5.15 -6.25
CA HIS A 49 15.92 5.55 -6.37
C HIS A 49 14.96 4.44 -5.92
N LEU A 50 15.27 3.18 -6.23
CA LEU A 50 14.50 2.03 -5.77
C LEU A 50 14.52 1.90 -4.23
N VAL A 51 15.71 2.01 -3.62
CA VAL A 51 15.88 1.97 -2.15
C VAL A 51 15.09 3.09 -1.47
N LYS A 52 15.17 4.31 -2.01
CA LYS A 52 14.42 5.46 -1.49
C LYS A 52 12.92 5.27 -1.59
N ALA A 53 12.42 4.79 -2.74
CA ALA A 53 10.99 4.53 -2.92
C ALA A 53 10.48 3.46 -1.94
N LYS A 54 11.28 2.41 -1.70
CA LYS A 54 10.97 1.39 -0.69
C LYS A 54 10.87 1.98 0.72
N GLN A 55 11.82 2.80 1.12
CA GLN A 55 11.81 3.44 2.44
C GLN A 55 10.54 4.30 2.64
N LEU A 56 10.19 5.13 1.65
CA LEU A 56 9.01 5.99 1.70
C LEU A 56 7.71 5.19 1.85
N VAL A 57 7.58 4.06 1.15
CA VAL A 57 6.42 3.18 1.23
C VAL A 57 6.34 2.51 2.61
N ASN A 58 7.46 2.01 3.13
CA ASN A 58 7.49 1.38 4.45
C ASN A 58 7.13 2.36 5.57
N ASP A 59 7.64 3.61 5.50
CA ASP A 59 7.27 4.66 6.44
C ASP A 59 5.78 5.00 6.35
N SER A 60 5.21 5.07 5.14
CA SER A 60 3.78 5.28 4.94
C SER A 60 2.93 4.16 5.55
N ILE A 61 3.33 2.90 5.35
CA ILE A 61 2.63 1.73 5.91
C ILE A 61 2.69 1.78 7.44
N ARG A 62 3.86 2.04 8.02
CA ARG A 62 4.01 2.16 9.48
C ARG A 62 3.06 3.20 10.07
N ILE A 63 2.98 4.39 9.45
CA ILE A 63 2.11 5.46 9.93
C ILE A 63 0.63 5.04 9.85
N THR A 64 0.16 4.54 8.70
CA THR A 64 -1.24 4.14 8.56
C THR A 64 -1.61 2.99 9.48
N GLU A 65 -0.69 2.04 9.72
CA GLU A 65 -0.90 0.97 10.69
C GLU A 65 -1.02 1.47 12.13
N GLY A 66 -0.22 2.47 12.52
CA GLY A 66 -0.31 3.11 13.82
C GLY A 66 -1.65 3.82 14.06
N ILE A 67 -2.24 4.40 13.00
CA ILE A 67 -3.57 5.01 13.04
C ILE A 67 -4.67 3.96 13.15
N LEU A 68 -4.56 2.87 12.39
CA LEU A 68 -5.57 1.80 12.38
C LEU A 68 -5.53 0.94 13.65
N ASN A 69 -4.36 0.81 14.26
CA ASN A 69 -4.13 0.02 15.48
C ASN A 69 -3.57 0.89 16.62
N PRO A 70 -4.32 1.92 17.08
CA PRO A 70 -3.81 2.86 18.05
C PRO A 70 -3.65 2.20 19.42
N SER A 71 -2.52 2.47 20.08
CA SER A 71 -2.27 2.06 21.46
C SER A 71 -3.33 2.62 22.42
N ARG A 72 -3.46 2.02 23.61
CA ARG A 72 -4.42 2.46 24.63
C ARG A 72 -4.24 3.92 25.06
N GLU A 73 -3.03 4.46 24.97
CA GLU A 73 -2.70 5.85 25.31
C GLU A 73 -3.16 6.84 24.23
N ASN A 74 -3.01 6.48 22.96
CA ASN A 74 -3.40 7.34 21.83
C ASN A 74 -4.92 7.45 21.66
N ARG A 75 -5.69 6.46 22.14
CA ARG A 75 -7.17 6.51 22.12
C ARG A 75 -7.76 7.64 22.98
N LYS A 76 -7.04 8.14 23.98
CA LYS A 76 -7.53 9.19 24.90
C LYS A 76 -7.44 10.62 24.35
N LYS A 77 -6.73 10.84 23.23
CA LYS A 77 -6.48 12.19 22.66
C LYS A 77 -7.50 12.62 21.60
N LEU A 78 -8.36 11.73 21.11
CA LEU A 78 -9.22 11.99 19.95
C LEU A 78 -10.68 12.23 20.39
N ASN A 79 -11.06 13.50 20.49
CA ASN A 79 -12.25 13.94 21.22
C ASN A 79 -13.58 13.92 20.41
N SER A 80 -13.65 13.24 19.27
CA SER A 80 -14.95 12.96 18.61
C SER A 80 -14.94 11.71 17.72
N THR A 81 -16.03 10.94 17.77
CA THR A 81 -16.21 9.69 17.00
C THR A 81 -16.11 9.90 15.48
N PHE A 82 -16.64 11.02 14.98
CA PHE A 82 -16.65 11.32 13.54
C PHE A 82 -15.27 11.66 12.97
N ALA A 83 -14.46 12.42 13.71
CA ALA A 83 -13.08 12.71 13.30
C ALA A 83 -12.24 11.43 13.25
N MET A 84 -12.47 10.51 14.20
CA MET A 84 -11.83 9.20 14.25
C MET A 84 -12.19 8.33 13.04
N GLU A 85 -13.46 8.28 12.64
CA GLU A 85 -13.88 7.52 11.47
C GLU A 85 -13.28 8.08 10.18
N ARG A 86 -13.27 9.41 10.01
CA ARG A 86 -12.65 10.04 8.84
C ARG A 86 -11.15 9.73 8.76
N GLU A 87 -10.45 9.84 9.88
CA GLU A 87 -9.02 9.55 9.96
C GLU A 87 -8.72 8.07 9.64
N LYS A 88 -9.52 7.14 10.15
CA LYS A 88 -9.42 5.70 9.82
C LYS A 88 -9.68 5.43 8.35
N ILE A 89 -10.73 6.00 7.76
CA ILE A 89 -11.03 5.85 6.33
C ILE A 89 -9.87 6.39 5.50
N GLY A 90 -9.34 7.57 5.85
CA GLY A 90 -8.16 8.15 5.22
C GLY A 90 -6.94 7.23 5.30
N ALA A 91 -6.67 6.66 6.48
CA ALA A 91 -5.57 5.71 6.68
C ALA A 91 -5.74 4.42 5.87
N ILE A 92 -6.96 3.87 5.75
CA ILE A 92 -7.24 2.70 4.88
C ILE A 92 -6.92 3.03 3.42
N VAL A 93 -7.37 4.18 2.92
CA VAL A 93 -7.10 4.60 1.54
C VAL A 93 -5.59 4.71 1.28
N VAL A 94 -4.88 5.40 2.17
CA VAL A 94 -3.43 5.57 2.04
C VAL A 94 -2.69 4.23 2.15
N LEU A 95 -3.13 3.34 3.05
CA LEU A 95 -2.57 2.00 3.16
C LEU A 95 -2.74 1.21 1.86
N LEU A 96 -3.95 1.15 1.29
CA LEU A 96 -4.18 0.49 -0.01
C LEU A 96 -3.31 1.08 -1.13
N GLN A 97 -3.15 2.40 -1.17
CA GLN A 97 -2.27 3.05 -2.13
C GLN A 97 -0.78 2.73 -1.91
N ALA A 98 -0.34 2.58 -0.66
CA ALA A 98 1.03 2.19 -0.33
C ALA A 98 1.31 0.73 -0.71
N LEU A 99 0.37 -0.18 -0.41
CA LEU A 99 0.44 -1.58 -0.80
C LEU A 99 0.45 -1.76 -2.32
N GLU A 100 -0.33 -0.98 -3.07
CA GLU A 100 -0.24 -0.93 -4.55
C GLU A 100 1.18 -0.57 -5.01
N VAL A 101 1.84 0.40 -4.35
CA VAL A 101 3.21 0.81 -4.69
C VAL A 101 4.24 -0.27 -4.36
N VAL A 102 4.00 -1.15 -3.37
CA VAL A 102 4.86 -2.33 -3.13
C VAL A 102 4.92 -3.22 -4.37
N GLY A 103 3.79 -3.46 -5.04
CA GLY A 103 3.77 -4.20 -6.30
C GLY A 103 4.56 -3.51 -7.42
N LEU A 104 4.44 -2.18 -7.51
CA LEU A 104 5.19 -1.38 -8.50
C LEU A 104 6.71 -1.36 -8.22
N LEU A 105 7.11 -1.36 -6.95
CA LEU A 105 8.52 -1.49 -6.54
C LEU A 105 9.12 -2.80 -7.03
N GLU A 106 8.39 -3.90 -6.87
CA GLU A 106 8.85 -5.22 -7.31
C GLU A 106 8.95 -5.30 -8.84
N ALA A 107 7.96 -4.75 -9.57
CA ALA A 107 8.03 -4.63 -11.02
C ALA A 107 9.24 -3.78 -11.48
N ALA A 108 9.50 -2.66 -10.82
CA ALA A 108 10.64 -1.80 -11.13
C ALA A 108 11.98 -2.49 -10.84
N ARG A 109 12.10 -3.19 -9.71
CA ARG A 109 13.28 -3.99 -9.33
C ARG A 109 13.65 -4.98 -10.44
N LYS A 110 12.67 -5.76 -10.90
CA LYS A 110 12.87 -6.75 -11.98
C LYS A 110 13.36 -6.11 -13.27
N ARG A 111 12.78 -4.98 -13.66
CA ARG A 111 13.16 -4.24 -14.89
C ARG A 111 14.62 -3.79 -14.86
N ILE A 112 15.12 -3.37 -13.69
CA ILE A 112 16.50 -2.91 -13.54
C ILE A 112 17.47 -4.02 -13.14
N GLN A 113 17.00 -5.27 -13.03
CA GLN A 113 17.77 -6.43 -12.58
C GLN A 113 18.45 -6.20 -11.22
N ALA A 114 17.83 -5.40 -10.35
CA ALA A 114 18.34 -5.18 -9.01
C ALA A 114 18.23 -6.48 -8.18
N PRO A 115 19.15 -6.72 -7.22
CA PRO A 115 19.06 -7.85 -6.31
C PRO A 115 17.67 -7.96 -5.70
N ALA A 116 17.18 -9.19 -5.53
CA ALA A 116 15.87 -9.45 -4.96
C ALA A 116 15.73 -8.71 -3.62
N PHE A 117 14.61 -8.01 -3.45
CA PHE A 117 14.18 -7.71 -2.09
C PHE A 117 13.71 -9.02 -1.47
N ASP A 118 13.73 -9.09 -0.14
CA ASP A 118 13.01 -10.14 0.55
C ASP A 118 11.54 -10.12 0.11
N TYR A 119 11.12 -11.14 -0.64
CA TYR A 119 9.77 -11.30 -1.20
C TYR A 119 8.67 -11.27 -0.12
N GLN A 120 9.06 -11.41 1.15
CA GLN A 120 8.26 -11.10 2.32
C GLN A 120 7.50 -9.78 2.21
N HIS A 121 8.03 -8.75 1.53
CA HIS A 121 7.32 -7.46 1.43
C HIS A 121 6.03 -7.56 0.59
N VAL A 122 6.06 -8.31 -0.52
CA VAL A 122 4.86 -8.53 -1.37
C VAL A 122 3.89 -9.46 -0.67
N GLU A 123 4.40 -10.53 -0.04
CA GLU A 123 3.58 -11.44 0.76
C GLU A 123 2.87 -10.70 1.90
N GLN A 124 3.61 -9.90 2.69
CA GLN A 124 3.08 -9.15 3.80
C GLN A 124 2.06 -8.11 3.33
N ALA A 125 2.31 -7.46 2.20
CA ALA A 125 1.36 -6.53 1.60
C ALA A 125 0.04 -7.23 1.23
N LEU A 126 0.13 -8.42 0.63
CA LEU A 126 -1.04 -9.22 0.27
C LEU A 126 -1.81 -9.71 1.50
N ARG A 127 -1.10 -10.21 2.52
CA ARG A 127 -1.69 -10.56 3.83
C ARG A 127 -2.40 -9.38 4.46
N ARG A 128 -1.80 -8.19 4.43
CA ARG A 128 -2.40 -6.98 4.99
C ARG A 128 -3.67 -6.59 4.24
N CYS A 129 -3.64 -6.63 2.90
CA CYS A 129 -4.80 -6.35 2.06
C CYS A 129 -5.97 -7.29 2.36
N ILE A 130 -5.70 -8.60 2.45
CA ILE A 130 -6.70 -9.61 2.82
C ILE A 130 -7.23 -9.37 4.24
N SER A 131 -6.33 -9.14 5.20
CA SER A 131 -6.71 -8.90 6.60
C SER A 131 -7.63 -7.70 6.76
N LEU A 132 -7.39 -6.61 6.01
CA LEU A 132 -8.26 -5.44 6.01
C LEU A 132 -9.69 -5.79 5.55
N TYR A 133 -9.83 -6.65 4.54
CA TYR A 133 -11.14 -7.06 4.06
C TYR A 133 -11.86 -8.03 5.02
N ASN A 134 -11.12 -8.85 5.74
CA ASN A 134 -11.69 -9.85 6.65
C ASN A 134 -12.15 -9.25 7.99
N GLU A 135 -11.73 -8.04 8.34
CA GLU A 135 -12.22 -7.33 9.53
C GLU A 135 -13.61 -6.71 9.28
N PRO A 136 -14.66 -7.03 10.07
CA PRO A 136 -16.05 -6.66 9.75
C PRO A 136 -16.30 -5.16 9.53
N HIS A 137 -15.71 -4.31 10.37
CA HIS A 137 -15.87 -2.86 10.29
C HIS A 137 -15.21 -2.30 9.03
N THR A 138 -13.99 -2.78 8.74
CA THR A 138 -13.20 -2.39 7.58
C THR A 138 -13.82 -2.94 6.28
N ARG A 139 -14.36 -4.16 6.30
CA ARG A 139 -15.05 -4.80 5.17
C ARG A 139 -16.18 -3.95 4.63
N ASN A 140 -17.05 -3.43 5.50
CA ASN A 140 -18.20 -2.62 5.07
C ASN A 140 -17.75 -1.32 4.37
N VAL A 141 -16.71 -0.66 4.90
CA VAL A 141 -16.11 0.54 4.29
C VAL A 141 -15.45 0.19 2.95
N VAL A 142 -14.70 -0.91 2.91
CA VAL A 142 -14.02 -1.38 1.69
C VAL A 142 -15.04 -1.75 0.61
N SER A 143 -16.05 -2.54 0.92
CA SER A 143 -17.07 -2.96 -0.04
C SER A 143 -17.92 -1.81 -0.56
N LYS A 144 -18.22 -0.78 0.24
CA LYS A 144 -19.13 0.31 -0.17
C LYS A 144 -18.43 1.55 -0.71
N ALA A 145 -17.42 2.05 0.01
CA ALA A 145 -16.80 3.34 -0.29
C ALA A 145 -15.47 3.20 -1.04
N LEU A 146 -14.70 2.15 -0.76
CA LEU A 146 -13.32 2.01 -1.25
C LEU A 146 -13.12 0.86 -2.24
N ARG A 147 -14.21 0.28 -2.76
CA ARG A 147 -14.20 -0.97 -3.55
C ARG A 147 -13.21 -0.91 -4.70
N GLN A 148 -13.24 0.16 -5.49
CA GLN A 148 -12.34 0.34 -6.64
C GLN A 148 -10.87 0.42 -6.22
N HIS A 149 -10.56 1.15 -5.15
CA HIS A 149 -9.20 1.26 -4.62
C HIS A 149 -8.69 -0.08 -4.12
N TYR A 150 -9.56 -0.82 -3.42
CA TYR A 150 -9.25 -2.15 -2.91
C TYR A 150 -8.99 -3.15 -4.03
N LEU A 151 -9.90 -3.26 -5.01
CA LEU A 151 -9.75 -4.17 -6.15
C LEU A 151 -8.49 -3.86 -6.95
N LYS A 152 -8.19 -2.58 -7.17
CA LYS A 152 -6.97 -2.14 -7.85
C LYS A 152 -5.71 -2.59 -7.10
N CYS A 153 -5.66 -2.39 -5.78
CA CYS A 153 -4.55 -2.82 -4.93
C CYS A 153 -4.38 -4.35 -4.99
N LEU A 154 -5.48 -5.09 -4.76
CA LEU A 154 -5.47 -6.55 -4.74
C LEU A 154 -5.04 -7.15 -6.09
N HIS A 155 -5.56 -6.61 -7.19
CA HIS A 155 -5.17 -7.01 -8.54
C HIS A 155 -3.68 -6.74 -8.80
N SER A 156 -3.19 -5.55 -8.44
CA SER A 156 -1.77 -5.19 -8.62
C SER A 156 -0.85 -6.16 -7.89
N LEU A 157 -1.17 -6.54 -6.65
CA LEU A 157 -0.35 -7.48 -5.88
C LEU A 157 -0.43 -8.91 -6.44
N THR A 158 -1.63 -9.36 -6.79
CA THR A 158 -1.88 -10.69 -7.36
C THR A 158 -1.09 -10.89 -8.66
N LEU A 159 -1.10 -9.90 -9.55
CA LEU A 159 -0.41 -9.97 -10.84
C LEU A 159 1.12 -10.08 -10.69
N ILE A 160 1.69 -9.42 -9.67
CA ILE A 160 3.13 -9.51 -9.39
C ILE A 160 3.51 -10.92 -8.94
N VAL A 161 2.70 -11.53 -8.08
CA VAL A 161 2.93 -12.89 -7.60
C VAL A 161 2.79 -13.91 -8.74
N GLN A 162 1.77 -13.76 -9.59
CA GLN A 162 1.54 -14.68 -10.71
C GLN A 162 2.61 -14.59 -11.82
N HIS A 163 3.27 -13.45 -11.96
CA HIS A 163 4.35 -13.25 -12.95
C HIS A 163 5.74 -13.49 -12.36
N ASP A 164 5.83 -14.09 -11.18
CA ASP A 164 7.07 -14.52 -10.57
C ASP A 164 7.02 -16.02 -10.25
N PRO A 165 7.71 -16.87 -11.03
CA PRO A 165 7.72 -18.31 -10.80
C PRO A 165 8.22 -18.67 -9.38
N ASP A 166 9.26 -17.97 -8.90
CA ASP A 166 9.87 -18.24 -7.59
C ASP A 166 8.91 -17.91 -6.43
N ILE A 167 8.01 -16.94 -6.63
CA ILE A 167 7.01 -16.54 -5.63
C ILE A 167 5.73 -17.38 -5.76
N SER A 168 5.32 -17.70 -6.99
CA SER A 168 4.08 -18.44 -7.29
C SER A 168 4.09 -19.87 -6.77
N ASP A 169 5.27 -20.50 -6.72
CA ASP A 169 5.41 -21.89 -6.29
C ASP A 169 5.45 -22.05 -4.76
N ALA A 170 5.51 -20.94 -4.01
CA ALA A 170 5.48 -20.96 -2.55
C ALA A 170 4.07 -21.33 -2.03
N PRO A 171 3.92 -22.37 -1.18
CA PRO A 171 2.61 -22.81 -0.67
C PRO A 171 1.82 -21.69 0.04
N GLN A 172 2.51 -20.82 0.79
CA GLN A 172 1.86 -19.68 1.43
C GLN A 172 1.26 -18.69 0.43
N MET A 173 1.88 -18.51 -0.74
CA MET A 173 1.41 -17.55 -1.75
C MET A 173 0.21 -18.11 -2.50
N GLN A 174 0.18 -19.41 -2.79
CA GLN A 174 -1.00 -20.05 -3.39
C GLN A 174 -2.25 -19.90 -2.52
N GLY A 175 -2.10 -20.04 -1.19
CA GLY A 175 -3.20 -19.79 -0.25
C GLY A 175 -3.72 -18.34 -0.30
N LEU A 176 -2.81 -17.36 -0.37
CA LEU A 176 -3.16 -15.94 -0.47
C LEU A 176 -3.78 -15.58 -1.82
N LEU A 177 -3.30 -16.17 -2.92
CA LEU A 177 -3.88 -16.00 -4.25
C LEU A 177 -5.31 -16.55 -4.30
N GLY A 178 -5.54 -17.75 -3.75
CA GLY A 178 -6.87 -18.33 -3.68
C GLY A 178 -7.85 -17.47 -2.87
N GLU A 179 -7.42 -16.93 -1.73
CA GLU A 179 -8.24 -16.01 -0.93
C GLU A 179 -8.50 -14.69 -1.67
N SER A 180 -7.49 -14.14 -2.35
CA SER A 180 -7.64 -12.92 -3.14
C SER A 180 -8.68 -13.09 -4.26
N GLN A 181 -8.64 -14.22 -4.98
CA GLN A 181 -9.60 -14.56 -6.02
C GLN A 181 -11.02 -14.73 -5.46
N ARG A 182 -11.17 -15.36 -4.28
CA ARG A 182 -12.46 -15.46 -3.58
C ARG A 182 -13.03 -14.09 -3.26
N ILE A 183 -12.23 -13.18 -2.72
CA ILE A 183 -12.68 -11.83 -2.38
C ILE A 183 -13.12 -11.05 -3.63
N VAL A 184 -12.35 -11.12 -4.73
CA VAL A 184 -12.71 -10.48 -6.00
C VAL A 184 -14.06 -10.99 -6.50
N LYS A 185 -14.30 -12.31 -6.44
CA LYS A 185 -15.56 -12.91 -6.84
C LYS A 185 -16.74 -12.40 -5.99
N LEU A 186 -16.59 -12.38 -4.67
CA LEU A 186 -17.61 -11.87 -3.75
C LEU A 186 -17.97 -10.40 -4.05
N LEU A 187 -16.96 -9.56 -4.29
CA LEU A 187 -17.17 -8.15 -4.63
C LEU A 187 -17.80 -7.94 -6.02
N GLY A 188 -17.61 -8.89 -6.94
CA GLY A 188 -18.27 -8.91 -8.26
C GLY A 188 -19.73 -9.35 -8.19
N GLU A 189 -20.04 -10.35 -7.38
CA GLU A 189 -21.42 -10.85 -7.19
C GLU A 189 -22.32 -9.82 -6.49
N GLU A 190 -21.78 -9.06 -5.53
CA GLU A 190 -22.47 -7.94 -4.86
C GLU A 190 -22.91 -6.81 -5.82
N ASN A 191 -22.31 -6.70 -7.01
CA ASN A 191 -22.70 -5.71 -8.02
C ASN A 191 -23.88 -6.17 -8.89
N ASN A 192 -24.08 -7.48 -9.06
CA ASN A 192 -25.14 -8.04 -9.90
C ASN A 192 -26.47 -8.21 -9.16
N THR A 193 -26.51 -7.89 -7.86
CA THR A 193 -27.71 -7.99 -7.00
C THR A 193 -28.41 -6.65 -6.75
N LYS A 194 -28.07 -5.59 -7.50
CA LYS A 194 -28.71 -4.28 -7.44
C LYS A 194 -29.42 -3.91 -8.72
#